data_AF-A0A0Q9WY15-F1
#
_entry.id   AF-A0A0Q9WY15-F1
#
_cell.length_a   1.000
_cell.length_b   1.000
_cell.length_c   1.000
_cell.angle_alpha   90.00
_cell.angle_beta   90.00
_cell.angle_gamma   90.00
#
_symmetry.space_group_name_H-M   'P 1'
#
loop_
_entity.id
_entity.type
_entity.pdbx_description
1 polymer ?
#
loop_
_entity_poly.entity_id
_entity_poly.type
_entity_poly.pdbx_seq_one_letter_code
_entity_poly.pdbx_strand_id
1 'polypeptide(L)'
;MQKRHESISFQMSFQRELRNTVPDWSNSCGGKWIGPDRWPRPVTVPRRQSCLHHKQRLRTLRNNTRRELVQLRDDNALRHLEHSVKAQDTGVVQAIDISKHKTWSLHNSQYDFLPRVNVSKQLSLQHAHHDLQFYVAAFSYLRHAQLHWDLENLQKQSVLSAELLRLRNSARLMLCNFEEAFNSSRLYAPNHKTHKTLRTVKRVPMEKKLMKLKTPLVELHRQAVLAADGQRAEKPRQPDSLDLRFVKYQYIQYLRHLTKLLAKQSKRDCKATKENKRNKQTNRHQPASGLST
;
A
#
# COMPACT_ATOMS: atom_id res chain seq x y z
N MET A 1 32.07 -27.87 19.72
CA MET A 1 30.60 -28.06 19.69
C MET A 1 29.97 -26.92 18.88
N GLN A 2 29.93 -27.03 17.54
CA GLN A 2 29.25 -26.06 16.68
C GLN A 2 27.73 -26.28 16.76
N LYS A 3 26.99 -25.27 17.24
CA LYS A 3 25.53 -25.23 17.15
C LYS A 3 25.13 -25.26 15.68
N ARG A 4 24.63 -26.40 15.18
CA ARG A 4 23.93 -26.46 13.89
C ARG A 4 22.70 -25.58 14.03
N HIS A 5 22.68 -24.44 13.34
CA HIS A 5 21.43 -23.73 13.09
C HIS A 5 20.54 -24.69 12.30
N GLU A 6 19.54 -25.30 12.97
CA GLU A 6 18.51 -26.07 12.28
C GLU A 6 17.83 -25.15 11.27
N SER A 7 18.05 -25.41 9.99
CA SER A 7 17.31 -24.77 8.92
C SER A 7 15.84 -25.11 9.11
N ILE A 8 15.00 -24.09 9.34
CA ILE A 8 13.56 -24.28 9.44
C ILE A 8 13.09 -24.92 8.12
N SER A 9 12.49 -26.10 8.19
CA SER A 9 11.96 -26.79 7.01
C SER A 9 10.94 -25.91 6.28
N PHE A 10 10.80 -26.11 4.96
CA PHE A 10 9.83 -25.37 4.17
C PHE A 10 8.40 -25.56 4.70
N GLN A 11 8.06 -26.79 5.11
CA GLN A 11 6.78 -27.11 5.75
C GLN A 11 6.55 -26.31 7.04
N MET A 12 7.54 -26.19 7.93
CA MET A 12 7.42 -25.38 9.14
C MET A 12 7.24 -23.88 8.81
N SER A 13 7.95 -23.39 7.79
CA SER A 13 7.81 -22.00 7.33
C SER A 13 6.42 -21.73 6.74
N PHE A 14 5.88 -22.67 5.97
CA PHE A 14 4.52 -22.64 5.43
C PHE A 14 3.47 -22.61 6.54
N GLN A 15 3.57 -23.51 7.52
CA GLN A 15 2.66 -23.57 8.66
C GLN A 15 2.69 -22.26 9.47
N ARG A 16 3.89 -21.73 9.74
CA ARG A 16 4.06 -20.46 10.46
C ARG A 16 3.39 -19.29 9.73
N GLU A 17 3.49 -19.25 8.40
CA GLU A 17 2.88 -18.20 7.59
C GLU A 17 1.34 -18.22 7.72
N LEU A 18 0.72 -19.39 7.58
CA LEU A 18 -0.73 -19.50 7.44
C LEU A 18 -1.49 -19.62 8.76
N ARG A 19 -0.83 -20.00 9.85
CA ARG A 19 -1.41 -19.97 11.20
C ARG A 19 -1.57 -18.56 11.77
N ASN A 20 -1.07 -17.53 11.09
CA ASN A 20 -1.28 -16.15 11.53
C ASN A 20 -2.74 -15.72 11.33
N THR A 21 -3.47 -15.55 12.42
CA THR A 21 -4.89 -15.15 12.40
C THR A 21 -5.09 -13.65 12.19
N VAL A 22 -4.03 -12.85 12.34
CA VAL A 22 -4.07 -11.39 12.18
C VAL A 22 -3.99 -11.05 10.70
N PRO A 23 -4.95 -10.29 10.13
CA PRO A 23 -4.89 -9.87 8.73
C PRO A 23 -3.58 -9.14 8.43
N ASP A 24 -2.90 -9.48 7.34
CA ASP A 24 -1.61 -8.90 7.01
C ASP A 24 -1.63 -7.39 6.75
N TRP A 25 -2.77 -6.88 6.30
CA TRP A 25 -3.00 -5.45 6.09
C TRP A 25 -3.45 -4.72 7.36
N SER A 26 -3.49 -5.42 8.49
CA SER A 26 -3.68 -4.81 9.80
C SER A 26 -2.33 -4.55 10.46
N ASN A 27 -2.13 -3.33 10.97
CA ASN A 27 -0.99 -2.96 11.81
C ASN A 27 0.40 -3.27 11.18
N SER A 28 0.66 -2.74 9.98
CA SER A 28 1.89 -3.02 9.24
C SER A 28 3.19 -2.68 9.98
N CYS A 29 3.17 -1.68 10.88
CA CYS A 29 4.33 -1.24 11.67
C CYS A 29 4.54 -1.97 13.01
N GLY A 30 3.79 -3.04 13.33
CA GLY A 30 4.01 -3.78 14.57
C GLY A 30 3.61 -3.07 15.88
N GLY A 31 2.59 -2.21 15.86
CA GLY A 31 1.94 -1.75 17.11
C GLY A 31 2.05 -0.27 17.47
N LYS A 32 2.53 0.62 16.58
CA LYS A 32 2.40 2.08 16.78
C LYS A 32 1.19 2.69 16.07
N TRP A 33 0.17 1.90 15.75
CA TRP A 33 -1.16 2.48 15.59
C TRP A 33 -1.72 2.75 16.97
N ILE A 34 -1.53 3.98 17.41
CA ILE A 34 -2.15 4.47 18.62
C ILE A 34 -3.65 4.56 18.28
N GLY A 35 -4.48 3.65 18.77
CA GLY A 35 -5.94 3.78 18.62
C GLY A 35 -6.45 5.08 19.25
N PRO A 36 -7.72 5.49 19.00
CA PRO A 36 -8.39 6.66 19.60
C PRO A 36 -8.07 6.96 21.07
N ASP A 37 -7.66 5.96 21.84
CA ASP A 37 -7.58 6.03 23.30
C ASP A 37 -6.17 6.32 23.85
N ARG A 38 -5.10 6.28 23.03
CA ARG A 38 -3.70 6.49 23.48
C ARG A 38 -2.97 7.66 22.82
N TRP A 39 -3.67 8.54 22.09
CA TRP A 39 -3.02 9.61 21.31
C TRP A 39 -2.33 10.66 22.19
N PRO A 40 -1.13 11.13 21.80
CA PRO A 40 -0.54 12.29 22.44
C PRO A 40 -1.47 13.50 22.28
N ARG A 41 -1.53 14.35 23.30
CA ARG A 41 -2.25 15.61 23.22
C ARG A 41 -1.70 16.43 22.03
N PRO A 42 -2.56 16.99 21.16
CA PRO A 42 -2.10 17.83 20.06
C PRO A 42 -1.27 19.00 20.58
N VAL A 43 -0.20 19.33 19.87
CA VAL A 43 0.66 20.47 20.20
C VAL A 43 0.07 21.71 19.54
N THR A 44 -0.28 22.70 20.36
CA THR A 44 -0.75 23.99 19.86
C THR A 44 0.42 24.71 19.19
N VAL A 45 0.42 24.73 17.86
CA VAL A 45 1.42 25.45 17.05
C VAL A 45 0.74 26.46 16.13
N PRO A 46 1.42 27.57 15.77
CA PRO A 46 0.92 28.50 14.77
C PRO A 46 0.57 27.79 13.45
N ARG A 47 -0.48 28.25 12.76
CA ARG A 47 -0.95 27.65 11.49
C ARG A 47 0.15 27.54 10.43
N ARG A 48 1.08 28.50 10.38
CA ARG A 48 2.24 28.47 9.48
C ARG A 48 3.16 27.29 9.82
N GLN A 49 3.47 27.08 11.09
CA GLN A 49 4.34 25.99 11.55
C GLN A 49 3.66 24.62 11.37
N SER A 50 2.36 24.50 11.66
CA SER A 50 1.55 23.31 11.33
C SER A 50 1.66 22.94 9.84
N CYS A 51 1.51 23.92 8.95
CA CYS A 51 1.67 23.72 7.52
C CYS A 51 3.09 23.27 7.14
N LEU A 52 4.13 23.86 7.73
CA LEU A 52 5.52 23.47 7.48
C LEU A 52 5.80 22.02 7.93
N HIS A 53 5.31 21.61 9.10
CA HIS A 53 5.40 20.22 9.55
C HIS A 53 4.66 19.27 8.61
N HIS A 54 3.45 19.63 8.15
CA HIS A 54 2.73 18.83 7.17
C HIS A 54 3.49 18.72 5.84
N LYS A 55 4.05 19.83 5.34
CA LYS A 55 4.88 19.86 4.13
C LYS A 55 6.11 18.96 4.25
N GLN A 56 6.81 19.00 5.39
CA GLN A 56 7.96 18.13 5.65
C GLN A 56 7.57 16.66 5.62
N ARG A 57 6.42 16.28 6.18
CA ARG A 57 5.93 14.89 6.14
C ARG A 57 5.61 14.41 4.75
N LEU A 58 4.96 15.25 3.94
CA LEU A 58 4.70 14.92 2.54
C LEU A 58 6.01 14.74 1.76
N ARG A 59 7.07 15.49 2.10
CA ARG A 59 8.41 15.30 1.52
C ARG A 59 9.03 13.97 1.95
N THR A 60 8.96 13.62 3.24
CA THR A 60 9.45 12.33 3.75
C THR A 60 8.71 11.18 3.09
N LEU A 61 7.37 11.20 3.07
CA LEU A 61 6.56 10.21 2.35
C LEU A 61 6.97 10.10 0.88
N ARG A 62 7.10 11.22 0.18
CA ARG A 62 7.53 11.24 -1.23
C ARG A 62 8.88 10.56 -1.40
N ASN A 63 9.84 10.86 -0.52
CA ASN A 63 11.19 10.32 -0.61
C ASN A 63 11.18 8.81 -0.33
N ASN A 64 10.42 8.34 0.66
CA ASN A 64 10.27 6.92 0.97
C ASN A 64 9.58 6.17 -0.17
N THR A 65 8.47 6.69 -0.69
CA THR A 65 7.77 6.10 -1.85
C THR A 65 8.63 6.10 -3.10
N ARG A 66 9.40 7.16 -3.34
CA ARG A 66 10.32 7.21 -4.49
C ARG A 66 11.44 6.19 -4.34
N ARG A 67 12.03 6.08 -3.15
CA ARG A 67 13.10 5.10 -2.86
C ARG A 67 12.60 3.68 -3.11
N GLU A 68 11.43 3.34 -2.57
CA GLU A 68 10.81 2.03 -2.77
C GLU A 68 10.53 1.74 -4.24
N LEU A 69 10.00 2.72 -4.97
CA LEU A 69 9.74 2.58 -6.40
C LEU A 69 11.02 2.35 -7.21
N VAL A 70 12.11 3.04 -6.85
CA VAL A 70 13.42 2.86 -7.49
C VAL A 70 13.93 1.46 -7.19
N GLN A 71 13.93 1.04 -5.92
CA GLN A 71 14.35 -0.29 -5.51
C GLN A 71 13.59 -1.40 -6.25
N LEU A 72 12.26 -1.33 -6.32
CA LEU A 72 11.46 -2.31 -7.08
C LEU A 72 11.80 -2.34 -8.58
N ARG A 73 12.19 -1.20 -9.17
CA ARG A 73 12.55 -1.12 -10.59
C ARG A 73 13.95 -1.67 -10.83
N ASP A 74 14.89 -1.32 -9.98
CA ASP A 74 16.27 -1.81 -10.04
C ASP A 74 16.29 -3.33 -9.82
N ASP A 75 15.57 -3.83 -8.81
CA ASP A 75 15.37 -5.26 -8.58
C ASP A 75 14.76 -5.96 -9.80
N ASN A 76 13.79 -5.35 -10.49
CA ASN A 76 13.22 -5.93 -11.71
C ASN A 76 14.16 -5.86 -12.91
N ALA A 77 15.09 -4.90 -12.96
CA ALA A 77 16.05 -4.76 -14.05
C ALA A 77 17.25 -5.71 -13.88
N LEU A 78 17.68 -5.96 -12.64
CA LEU A 78 18.82 -6.81 -12.32
C LEU A 78 18.49 -8.32 -12.37
N ARG A 79 17.21 -8.68 -12.27
CA ARG A 79 16.80 -10.09 -12.24
C ARG A 79 16.39 -10.59 -13.61
N HIS A 80 16.84 -11.79 -13.98
CA HIS A 80 16.43 -12.42 -15.23
C HIS A 80 15.07 -13.11 -15.07
N LEU A 81 14.26 -13.10 -16.12
CA LEU A 81 12.95 -13.73 -16.12
C LEU A 81 13.09 -15.24 -16.26
N GLU A 82 12.49 -15.99 -15.35
CA GLU A 82 12.41 -17.44 -15.40
C GLU A 82 10.95 -17.87 -15.48
N HIS A 83 10.65 -18.68 -16.49
CA HIS A 83 9.30 -19.16 -16.75
C HIS A 83 9.01 -20.51 -16.10
N SER A 84 10.04 -21.23 -15.65
CA SER A 84 9.87 -22.50 -14.97
C SER A 84 9.21 -22.28 -13.61
N VAL A 85 8.02 -22.87 -13.45
CA VAL A 85 7.30 -22.83 -12.16
C VAL A 85 8.01 -23.66 -11.08
N LYS A 86 8.98 -24.50 -11.47
CA LYS A 86 9.82 -25.28 -10.55
C LYS A 86 11.09 -24.55 -10.13
N ALA A 87 11.36 -23.38 -10.70
CA ALA A 87 12.55 -22.61 -10.39
C ALA A 87 12.57 -22.18 -8.92
N GLN A 88 13.74 -22.28 -8.32
CA GLN A 88 14.00 -21.84 -6.95
C GLN A 88 14.40 -20.37 -6.94
N ASP A 89 14.06 -19.67 -5.86
CA ASP A 89 14.55 -18.31 -5.64
C ASP A 89 16.06 -18.32 -5.37
N THR A 90 16.83 -17.89 -6.36
CA THR A 90 18.28 -17.67 -6.25
C THR A 90 18.62 -16.20 -5.99
N GLY A 91 17.60 -15.35 -5.78
CA GLY A 91 17.75 -13.90 -5.61
C GLY A 91 17.99 -13.12 -6.92
N VAL A 92 18.47 -13.79 -7.97
CA VAL A 92 18.77 -13.19 -9.29
C VAL A 92 17.67 -13.43 -10.33
N VAL A 93 16.56 -14.04 -9.93
CA VAL A 93 15.49 -14.48 -10.84
C VAL A 93 14.16 -13.83 -10.46
N GLN A 94 13.35 -13.49 -11.47
CA GLN A 94 11.97 -13.01 -11.34
C GLN A 94 11.00 -13.92 -12.09
N ALA A 95 9.78 -14.07 -11.57
CA ALA A 95 8.71 -14.86 -12.15
C ALA A 95 7.63 -13.99 -12.84
N ILE A 96 7.42 -12.75 -12.39
CA ILE A 96 6.34 -11.89 -12.90
C ILE A 96 6.91 -10.78 -13.81
N ASP A 97 6.81 -10.98 -15.13
CA ASP A 97 7.17 -9.95 -16.11
C ASP A 97 6.00 -8.98 -16.40
N ILE A 98 6.26 -7.68 -16.24
CA ILE A 98 5.33 -6.59 -16.55
C ILE A 98 5.81 -5.67 -17.69
N SER A 99 6.95 -5.98 -18.31
CA SER A 99 7.57 -5.17 -19.37
C SER A 99 6.63 -5.03 -20.57
N LYS A 100 6.03 -6.13 -21.01
CA LYS A 100 5.12 -6.22 -22.15
C LYS A 100 3.67 -5.88 -21.81
N HIS A 101 3.42 -4.90 -20.94
CA HIS A 101 2.05 -4.61 -20.48
C HIS A 101 1.01 -4.31 -21.58
N LYS A 102 1.47 -3.81 -22.73
CA LYS A 102 0.59 -3.54 -23.88
C LYS A 102 -0.06 -4.81 -24.43
N THR A 103 0.58 -5.98 -24.31
CA THR A 103 0.06 -7.24 -24.89
C THR A 103 -1.17 -7.78 -24.16
N TRP A 104 -1.36 -7.40 -22.89
CA TRP A 104 -2.52 -7.79 -22.09
C TRP A 104 -3.46 -6.62 -21.78
N SER A 105 -3.31 -5.49 -22.48
CA SER A 105 -4.12 -4.29 -22.29
C SER A 105 -5.62 -4.48 -22.56
N LEU A 106 -5.99 -5.46 -23.40
CA LEU A 106 -7.38 -5.83 -23.67
C LEU A 106 -8.13 -6.30 -22.41
N HIS A 107 -7.41 -6.75 -21.38
CA HIS A 107 -7.99 -7.16 -20.11
C HIS A 107 -8.13 -6.00 -19.10
N ASN A 108 -7.73 -4.77 -19.43
CA ASN A 108 -7.71 -3.64 -18.49
C ASN A 108 -9.04 -3.43 -17.76
N SER A 109 -10.16 -3.56 -18.47
CA SER A 109 -11.52 -3.40 -17.91
C SER A 109 -11.83 -4.42 -16.82
N GLN A 110 -11.30 -5.64 -16.92
CA GLN A 110 -11.47 -6.70 -15.93
C GLN A 110 -10.77 -6.35 -14.61
N TYR A 111 -9.79 -5.45 -14.63
CA TYR A 111 -8.96 -5.05 -13.50
C TYR A 111 -9.18 -3.58 -13.06
N ASP A 112 -10.28 -2.95 -13.47
CA ASP A 112 -10.60 -1.57 -13.07
C ASP A 112 -10.91 -1.42 -11.57
N PHE A 113 -11.16 -2.53 -10.87
CA PHE A 113 -11.35 -2.54 -9.41
C PHE A 113 -10.04 -2.37 -8.62
N LEU A 114 -8.89 -2.55 -9.25
CA LEU A 114 -7.59 -2.38 -8.60
C LEU A 114 -7.39 -0.91 -8.23
N PRO A 115 -6.84 -0.61 -7.03
CA PRO A 115 -6.65 0.77 -6.61
C PRO A 115 -5.83 1.61 -7.60
N ARG A 116 -6.32 2.79 -7.95
CA ARG A 116 -5.64 3.75 -8.84
C ARG A 116 -5.55 5.11 -8.19
N VAL A 117 -4.39 5.75 -8.33
CA VAL A 117 -4.22 7.14 -7.92
C VAL A 117 -4.61 8.08 -9.05
N ASN A 118 -5.59 8.95 -8.79
CA ASN A 118 -5.91 10.06 -9.70
C ASN A 118 -4.99 11.26 -9.39
N VAL A 119 -4.02 11.50 -10.27
CA VAL A 119 -3.01 12.58 -10.12
C VAL A 119 -3.58 14.01 -10.20
N SER A 120 -4.83 14.17 -10.64
CA SER A 120 -5.51 15.47 -10.70
C SER A 120 -6.14 15.85 -9.36
N LYS A 121 -6.44 14.87 -8.50
CA LYS A 121 -7.09 15.07 -7.20
C LYS A 121 -6.08 15.30 -6.07
N GLN A 122 -6.54 15.88 -4.97
CA GLN A 122 -5.74 15.92 -3.74
C GLN A 122 -5.70 14.52 -3.11
N LEU A 123 -4.49 13.96 -2.96
CA LEU A 123 -4.20 12.81 -2.13
C LEU A 123 -4.83 12.95 -0.74
N SER A 124 -5.58 11.93 -0.35
CA SER A 124 -6.03 11.70 1.00
C SER A 124 -5.21 10.55 1.58
N LEU A 125 -4.51 10.78 2.70
CA LEU A 125 -3.71 9.74 3.36
C LEU A 125 -4.57 8.53 3.77
N GLN A 126 -5.86 8.74 4.08
CA GLN A 126 -6.81 7.66 4.39
C GLN A 126 -7.12 6.79 3.19
N HIS A 127 -7.40 7.40 2.04
CA HIS A 127 -7.66 6.65 0.82
C HIS A 127 -6.41 5.88 0.40
N ALA A 128 -5.23 6.51 0.48
CA ALA A 128 -3.97 5.84 0.18
C ALA A 128 -3.67 4.68 1.12
N HIS A 129 -3.94 4.85 2.42
CA HIS A 129 -3.86 3.77 3.41
C HIS A 129 -4.78 2.60 3.04
N HIS A 130 -6.05 2.87 2.76
CA HIS A 130 -7.01 1.85 2.35
C HIS A 130 -6.59 1.10 1.06
N ASP A 131 -6.09 1.84 0.06
CA ASP A 131 -5.61 1.26 -1.19
C ASP A 131 -4.37 0.36 -0.97
N LEU A 132 -3.43 0.79 -0.11
CA LEU A 132 -2.25 0.01 0.24
C LEU A 132 -2.63 -1.25 1.03
N GLN A 133 -3.67 -1.20 1.88
CA GLN A 133 -4.20 -2.40 2.53
C GLN A 133 -4.66 -3.44 1.52
N PHE A 134 -5.29 -3.01 0.43
CA PHE A 134 -5.67 -3.92 -0.66
C PHE A 134 -4.45 -4.57 -1.31
N TYR A 135 -3.38 -3.83 -1.61
CA TYR A 135 -2.17 -4.41 -2.21
C TYR A 135 -1.49 -5.41 -1.26
N VAL A 136 -1.40 -5.09 0.04
CA VAL A 136 -0.91 -6.04 1.04
C VAL A 136 -1.75 -7.32 1.02
N ALA A 137 -3.07 -7.19 1.04
CA ALA A 137 -3.99 -8.34 1.01
C ALA A 137 -3.83 -9.17 -0.28
N ALA A 138 -3.80 -8.52 -1.44
CA ALA A 138 -3.67 -9.18 -2.73
C ALA A 138 -2.36 -9.98 -2.85
N PHE A 139 -1.22 -9.37 -2.50
CA PHE A 139 0.07 -10.08 -2.53
C PHE A 139 0.13 -11.21 -1.50
N SER A 140 -0.50 -11.04 -0.33
CA SER A 140 -0.55 -12.09 0.69
C SER A 140 -1.37 -13.29 0.22
N TYR A 141 -2.59 -13.08 -0.28
CA TYR A 141 -3.45 -14.17 -0.75
C TYR A 141 -2.88 -14.86 -1.99
N LEU A 142 -2.33 -14.10 -2.95
CA LEU A 142 -1.60 -14.67 -4.09
C LEU A 142 -0.43 -15.54 -3.63
N ARG A 143 0.32 -15.08 -2.62
CA ARG A 143 1.43 -15.84 -2.06
C ARG A 143 0.96 -17.11 -1.35
N HIS A 144 -0.12 -17.05 -0.59
CA HIS A 144 -0.66 -18.22 0.12
C HIS A 144 -1.09 -19.31 -0.87
N ALA A 145 -1.77 -18.93 -1.95
CA ALA A 145 -2.11 -19.84 -3.03
C ALA A 145 -0.86 -20.47 -3.66
N GLN A 146 0.17 -19.67 -3.97
CA GLN A 146 1.42 -20.19 -4.53
C GLN A 146 2.18 -21.08 -3.54
N LEU A 147 2.23 -20.73 -2.26
CA LEU A 147 2.93 -21.51 -1.25
C LEU A 147 2.29 -22.89 -1.03
N HIS A 148 0.96 -22.97 -1.08
CA HIS A 148 0.26 -24.26 -1.01
C HIS A 148 0.59 -25.11 -2.25
N TRP A 149 0.62 -24.49 -3.43
CA TRP A 149 1.08 -25.20 -4.63
C TRP A 149 2.54 -25.66 -4.53
N ASP A 150 3.43 -24.81 -4.03
CA ASP A 150 4.84 -25.10 -3.82
C ASP A 150 5.05 -26.26 -2.84
N LEU A 151 4.24 -26.35 -1.78
CA LEU A 151 4.26 -27.45 -0.82
C LEU A 151 3.95 -28.77 -1.54
N GLU A 152 2.79 -28.87 -2.19
CA GLU A 152 2.35 -30.11 -2.81
C GLU A 152 3.22 -30.56 -3.99
N ASN A 153 3.80 -29.61 -4.75
CA ASN A 153 4.45 -29.93 -6.03
C ASN A 153 5.98 -29.87 -5.98
N LEU A 154 6.56 -29.08 -5.08
CA LEU A 154 8.02 -28.82 -5.04
C LEU A 154 8.67 -29.12 -3.69
N GLN A 155 7.89 -29.16 -2.60
CA GLN A 155 8.38 -29.24 -1.21
C GLN A 155 9.41 -28.14 -0.86
N LYS A 156 9.35 -27.01 -1.57
CA LYS A 156 10.26 -25.86 -1.43
C LYS A 156 9.66 -24.59 -2.02
N GLN A 157 10.15 -23.43 -1.58
CA GLN A 157 9.70 -22.13 -2.06
C GLN A 157 10.12 -21.88 -3.52
N SER A 158 9.16 -21.55 -4.40
CA SER A 158 9.41 -21.12 -5.77
C SER A 158 9.85 -19.66 -5.89
N VAL A 159 10.41 -19.29 -7.05
CA VAL A 159 10.68 -17.89 -7.41
C VAL A 159 9.41 -17.03 -7.27
N LEU A 160 8.25 -17.57 -7.68
CA LEU A 160 6.98 -16.83 -7.67
C LEU A 160 6.53 -16.49 -6.25
N SER A 161 6.55 -17.45 -5.32
CA SER A 161 6.18 -17.17 -3.92
C SER A 161 7.18 -16.25 -3.22
N ALA A 162 8.47 -16.31 -3.59
CA ALA A 162 9.48 -15.34 -3.15
C ALA A 162 9.26 -13.94 -3.71
N GLU A 163 8.89 -13.81 -4.98
CA GLU A 163 8.58 -12.52 -5.58
C GLU A 163 7.33 -11.88 -4.96
N LEU A 164 6.28 -12.68 -4.72
CA LEU A 164 5.08 -12.21 -4.04
C LEU A 164 5.38 -11.78 -2.59
N LEU A 165 6.33 -12.42 -1.91
CA LEU A 165 6.80 -11.99 -0.59
C LEU A 165 7.46 -10.61 -0.66
N ARG A 166 8.34 -10.38 -1.64
CA ARG A 166 8.99 -9.08 -1.85
C ARG A 166 7.96 -7.97 -2.12
N LEU A 167 6.97 -8.23 -2.97
CA LEU A 167 5.89 -7.29 -3.26
C LEU A 167 4.99 -7.02 -2.03
N ARG A 168 4.66 -8.06 -1.26
CA ARG A 168 3.93 -7.94 0.02
C ARG A 168 4.71 -7.06 1.01
N ASN A 169 6.01 -7.30 1.17
CA ASN A 169 6.86 -6.54 2.09
C ASN A 169 6.95 -5.06 1.67
N SER A 170 7.11 -4.80 0.37
CA SER A 170 7.05 -3.46 -0.20
C SER A 170 5.74 -2.76 0.14
N ALA A 171 4.59 -3.42 -0.10
CA ALA A 171 3.27 -2.86 0.18
C ALA A 171 3.07 -2.59 1.68
N ARG A 172 3.56 -3.48 2.54
CA ARG A 172 3.54 -3.31 4.02
C ARG A 172 4.40 -2.13 4.46
N LEU A 173 5.59 -1.97 3.90
CA LEU A 173 6.46 -0.83 4.18
C LEU A 173 5.79 0.49 3.77
N MET A 174 5.16 0.52 2.60
CA MET A 174 4.42 1.71 2.16
C MET A 174 3.22 1.99 3.03
N LEU A 175 2.43 0.96 3.38
CA LEU A 175 1.31 1.10 4.32
C LEU A 175 1.78 1.69 5.65
N CYS A 176 2.87 1.17 6.20
CA CYS A 176 3.46 1.64 7.45
C CYS A 176 3.90 3.11 7.38
N ASN A 177 4.62 3.51 6.32
CA ASN A 177 5.01 4.90 6.11
C ASN A 177 3.80 5.86 6.11
N PHE A 178 2.68 5.45 5.50
CA PHE A 178 1.44 6.23 5.49
C PHE A 178 0.76 6.29 6.85
N GLU A 179 0.79 5.21 7.63
CA GLU A 179 0.32 5.18 9.03
C GLU A 179 1.11 6.18 9.88
N GLU A 180 2.44 6.16 9.80
CA GLU A 180 3.32 7.09 10.53
C GLU A 180 3.09 8.54 10.14
N ALA A 181 2.97 8.82 8.84
CA ALA A 181 2.72 10.17 8.35
C ALA A 181 1.34 10.69 8.76
N PHE A 182 0.33 9.82 8.82
CA PHE A 182 -0.99 10.14 9.30
C PHE A 182 -0.99 10.47 10.80
N ASN A 183 -0.37 9.62 11.61
CA ASN A 183 -0.24 9.82 13.06
C ASN A 183 0.47 11.14 13.36
N SER A 184 1.58 11.37 12.67
CA SER A 184 2.33 12.60 12.76
C SER A 184 1.47 13.81 12.37
N SER A 185 0.78 13.75 11.22
CA SER A 185 -0.07 14.85 10.70
C SER A 185 -1.10 15.37 11.70
N ARG A 186 -1.59 14.51 12.61
CA ARG A 186 -2.55 14.87 13.65
C ARG A 186 -1.95 15.61 14.84
N LEU A 187 -0.69 15.35 15.19
CA LEU A 187 -0.01 15.99 16.34
C LEU A 187 0.03 17.51 16.23
N TYR A 188 -0.03 18.05 15.01
CA TYR A 188 0.10 19.49 14.74
C TYR A 188 -1.13 20.03 13.98
N ALA A 189 -2.26 19.33 13.99
CA ALA A 189 -3.46 19.79 13.30
C ALA A 189 -4.18 20.88 14.12
N PRO A 190 -4.53 22.04 13.54
CA PRO A 190 -5.06 23.18 14.28
C PRO A 190 -6.52 23.04 14.73
N ASN A 191 -7.25 22.01 14.30
CA ASN A 191 -8.66 21.80 14.64
C ASN A 191 -8.93 20.35 15.08
N HIS A 192 -9.50 20.20 16.27
CA HIS A 192 -9.90 18.93 16.88
C HIS A 192 -11.17 18.31 16.28
N LYS A 193 -12.00 19.06 15.53
CA LYS A 193 -13.42 18.73 15.35
C LYS A 193 -13.78 17.61 14.35
N THR A 194 -12.81 17.00 13.65
CA THR A 194 -13.09 15.81 12.82
C THR A 194 -11.99 14.77 12.97
N HIS A 195 -12.07 13.96 14.02
CA HIS A 195 -11.19 12.83 14.28
C HIS A 195 -11.41 11.66 13.29
N LYS A 196 -11.24 11.87 11.98
CA LYS A 196 -11.37 10.75 11.01
C LYS A 196 -10.22 9.76 11.19
N THR A 197 -10.39 8.64 11.87
CA THR A 197 -9.32 7.67 12.14
C THR A 197 -8.92 6.89 10.88
N LEU A 198 -7.67 6.39 10.83
CA LEU A 198 -7.36 5.30 9.91
C LEU A 198 -8.18 4.08 10.34
N ARG A 199 -8.75 3.38 9.36
CA ARG A 199 -9.57 2.20 9.61
C ARG A 199 -8.97 1.04 8.85
N THR A 200 -8.71 -0.04 9.58
CA THR A 200 -8.36 -1.30 8.95
C THR A 200 -9.58 -1.90 8.29
N VAL A 201 -9.46 -2.21 7.00
CA VAL A 201 -10.51 -2.95 6.28
C VAL A 201 -10.69 -4.32 6.93
N LYS A 202 -11.92 -4.64 7.33
CA LYS A 202 -12.26 -5.96 7.88
C LYS A 202 -12.03 -7.06 6.83
N ARG A 203 -11.84 -8.30 7.27
CA ARG A 203 -11.57 -9.45 6.38
C ARG A 203 -12.64 -9.62 5.28
N VAL A 204 -13.90 -9.70 5.65
CA VAL A 204 -15.03 -9.91 4.72
C VAL A 204 -15.08 -8.89 3.56
N PRO A 205 -15.07 -7.56 3.78
CA PRO A 205 -15.07 -6.62 2.67
C PRO A 205 -13.77 -6.64 1.85
N MET A 206 -12.62 -6.98 2.44
CA MET A 206 -11.38 -7.18 1.68
C MET A 206 -11.51 -8.38 0.75
N GLU A 207 -11.94 -9.52 1.28
CA GLU A 207 -12.14 -10.76 0.54
C GLU A 207 -13.14 -10.59 -0.61
N LYS A 208 -14.25 -9.87 -0.38
CA LYS A 208 -15.20 -9.52 -1.45
C LYS A 208 -14.55 -8.76 -2.60
N LYS A 209 -13.57 -7.91 -2.32
CA LYS A 209 -12.82 -7.18 -3.36
C LYS A 209 -11.79 -8.08 -4.05
N LEU A 210 -11.14 -8.98 -3.31
CA LEU A 210 -10.19 -9.96 -3.85
C LEU A 210 -10.86 -10.99 -4.78
N MET A 211 -12.12 -11.35 -4.52
CA MET A 211 -12.92 -12.23 -5.38
C MET A 211 -13.15 -11.70 -6.80
N LYS A 212 -12.82 -10.44 -7.09
CA LYS A 212 -12.88 -9.88 -8.44
C LYS A 212 -11.69 -10.30 -9.33
N LEU A 213 -10.65 -10.88 -8.74
CA LEU A 213 -9.55 -11.50 -9.48
C LEU A 213 -10.02 -12.81 -10.12
N LYS A 214 -9.35 -13.24 -11.20
CA LYS A 214 -9.70 -14.50 -11.88
C LYS A 214 -9.38 -15.72 -11.02
N THR A 215 -8.29 -15.62 -10.27
CA THR A 215 -7.85 -16.59 -9.30
C THR A 215 -8.83 -16.58 -8.13
N PRO A 216 -9.40 -17.72 -7.72
CA PRO A 216 -10.31 -17.81 -6.58
C PRO A 216 -9.55 -17.70 -5.26
N LEU A 217 -8.96 -16.53 -5.00
CA LEU A 217 -7.97 -16.32 -3.94
C LEU A 217 -8.48 -16.64 -2.54
N VAL A 218 -9.74 -16.31 -2.25
CA VAL A 218 -10.32 -16.55 -0.92
C VAL A 218 -10.44 -18.05 -0.67
N GLU A 219 -10.84 -18.81 -1.68
CA GLU A 219 -10.93 -20.26 -1.59
C GLU A 219 -9.54 -20.90 -1.48
N LEU A 220 -8.62 -20.52 -2.37
CA LEU A 220 -7.25 -21.03 -2.31
C LEU A 220 -6.55 -20.70 -0.99
N HIS A 221 -6.81 -19.53 -0.40
CA HIS A 221 -6.30 -19.18 0.92
C HIS A 221 -6.87 -20.10 2.01
N ARG A 222 -8.17 -20.39 2.00
CA ARG A 222 -8.79 -21.32 2.95
C ARG A 222 -8.19 -22.72 2.83
N GLN A 223 -8.05 -23.23 1.60
CA GLN A 223 -7.42 -24.52 1.34
C GLN A 223 -5.97 -24.56 1.83
N ALA A 224 -5.22 -23.47 1.63
CA ALA A 224 -3.87 -23.36 2.15
C ALA A 224 -3.82 -23.40 3.69
N VAL A 225 -4.76 -22.72 4.37
CA VAL A 225 -4.86 -22.75 5.84
C VAL A 225 -5.19 -24.16 6.34
N LEU A 226 -6.15 -24.85 5.71
CA LEU A 226 -6.46 -26.25 6.04
C LEU A 226 -5.21 -27.14 5.92
N ALA A 227 -4.46 -27.00 4.83
CA ALA A 227 -3.22 -27.75 4.62
C ALA A 227 -2.15 -27.44 5.70
N ALA A 228 -2.04 -26.18 6.13
CA ALA A 228 -1.12 -25.78 7.22
C ALA A 228 -1.52 -26.34 8.59
N ASP A 229 -2.81 -26.58 8.80
CA ASP A 229 -3.34 -27.22 10.01
C ASP A 229 -3.33 -28.75 9.92
N GLY A 230 -2.80 -29.33 8.83
CA GLY A 230 -2.75 -30.78 8.62
C GLY A 230 -4.11 -31.39 8.29
N GLN A 231 -5.09 -30.56 7.92
CA GLN A 231 -6.43 -30.99 7.52
C GLN A 231 -6.47 -31.31 6.02
N ARG A 232 -7.49 -32.07 5.61
CA ARG A 232 -7.69 -32.39 4.19
C ARG A 232 -8.02 -31.12 3.41
N ALA A 233 -7.12 -30.73 2.51
CA ALA A 233 -7.31 -29.61 1.59
C ALA A 233 -7.51 -30.13 0.16
N GLU A 234 -8.20 -29.35 -0.66
CA GLU A 234 -8.29 -29.58 -2.09
C GLU A 234 -6.95 -29.34 -2.79
N LYS A 235 -6.78 -29.93 -3.97
CA LYS A 235 -5.56 -29.82 -4.75
C LYS A 235 -5.26 -28.33 -5.04
N PRO A 236 -4.06 -27.82 -4.71
CA PRO A 236 -3.73 -26.42 -4.94
C PRO A 236 -3.67 -26.11 -6.43
N ARG A 237 -4.04 -24.87 -6.75
CA ARG A 237 -3.94 -24.30 -8.10
C ARG A 237 -2.99 -23.11 -8.06
N GLN A 238 -2.17 -22.98 -9.11
CA GLN A 238 -1.33 -21.80 -9.30
C GLN A 238 -2.19 -20.54 -9.52
N PRO A 239 -1.75 -19.37 -9.03
CA PRO A 239 -2.37 -18.11 -9.39
C PRO A 239 -2.36 -17.85 -10.90
N ASP A 240 -3.43 -17.22 -11.40
CA ASP A 240 -3.52 -16.84 -12.80
C ASP A 240 -2.44 -15.81 -13.17
N SER A 241 -1.75 -16.04 -14.29
CA SER A 241 -0.66 -15.17 -14.73
C SER A 241 -1.10 -13.73 -15.02
N LEU A 242 -2.35 -13.51 -15.45
CA LEU A 242 -2.87 -12.15 -15.67
C LEU A 242 -3.07 -11.45 -14.33
N ASP A 243 -3.62 -12.12 -13.32
CA ASP A 243 -3.77 -11.53 -11.99
C ASP A 243 -2.42 -11.08 -11.41
N LEU A 244 -1.41 -11.94 -11.51
CA LEU A 244 -0.03 -11.64 -11.07
C LEU A 244 0.52 -10.40 -11.76
N ARG A 245 0.40 -10.33 -13.10
CA ARG A 245 0.89 -9.21 -13.91
C ARG A 245 0.15 -7.92 -13.60
N PHE A 246 -1.18 -7.95 -13.55
CA PHE A 246 -2.00 -6.78 -13.31
C PHE A 246 -1.81 -6.22 -11.90
N VAL A 247 -1.79 -7.07 -10.87
CA VAL A 247 -1.59 -6.60 -9.49
C VAL A 247 -0.18 -6.00 -9.33
N LYS A 248 0.87 -6.66 -9.84
CA LYS A 248 2.25 -6.11 -9.82
C LYS A 248 2.34 -4.79 -10.58
N TYR A 249 1.85 -4.74 -11.81
CA TYR A 249 1.89 -3.54 -12.64
C TYR A 249 1.13 -2.38 -11.99
N GLN A 250 -0.10 -2.62 -11.55
CA GLN A 250 -0.95 -1.58 -11.01
C GLN A 250 -0.41 -1.05 -9.69
N TYR A 251 0.21 -1.89 -8.86
CA TYR A 251 0.96 -1.47 -7.66
C TYR A 251 2.13 -0.54 -8.01
N ILE A 252 2.95 -0.90 -9.01
CA ILE A 252 4.07 -0.05 -9.44
C ILE A 252 3.57 1.29 -9.99
N GLN A 253 2.51 1.29 -10.81
CA GLN A 253 1.90 2.54 -11.28
C GLN A 253 1.30 3.36 -10.13
N TYR A 254 0.72 2.70 -9.14
CA TYR A 254 0.18 3.33 -7.94
C TYR A 254 1.27 4.11 -7.20
N LEU A 255 2.42 3.49 -6.91
CA LEU A 255 3.57 4.16 -6.27
C LEU A 255 4.13 5.31 -7.11
N ARG A 256 4.21 5.14 -8.44
CA ARG A 256 4.64 6.19 -9.37
C ARG A 256 3.72 7.40 -9.30
N HIS A 257 2.41 7.19 -9.32
CA HIS A 257 1.42 8.27 -9.24
C HIS A 257 1.35 8.91 -7.85
N LEU A 258 1.49 8.13 -6.77
CA LEU A 258 1.66 8.65 -5.41
C LEU A 258 2.84 9.60 -5.33
N THR A 259 4.00 9.22 -5.87
CA THR A 259 5.21 10.05 -5.85
C THR A 259 4.97 11.40 -6.53
N LYS A 260 4.30 11.41 -7.69
CA LYS A 260 3.92 12.64 -8.40
C LYS A 260 2.97 13.52 -7.57
N LEU A 261 1.94 12.93 -6.96
CA LEU A 261 0.98 13.66 -6.13
C LEU A 261 1.62 14.26 -4.88
N LEU A 262 2.42 13.47 -4.16
CA LEU A 262 3.14 13.91 -2.98
C LEU A 262 4.10 15.05 -3.33
N ALA A 263 4.77 14.98 -4.49
CA ALA A 263 5.59 16.08 -4.99
C ALA A 263 4.77 17.36 -5.21
N LYS A 264 3.62 17.28 -5.89
CA LYS A 264 2.73 18.43 -6.14
C LYS A 264 2.25 19.07 -4.84
N GLN A 265 1.84 18.26 -3.86
CA GLN A 265 1.32 18.76 -2.59
C GLN A 265 2.40 19.32 -1.68
N SER A 266 3.57 18.68 -1.66
CA SER A 266 4.71 19.15 -0.88
C SER A 266 5.27 20.50 -1.35
N LYS A 267 4.87 21.00 -2.53
CA LYS A 267 5.27 22.32 -3.05
C LYS A 267 4.31 23.44 -2.65
N ARG A 268 3.11 23.15 -2.15
CA ARG A 268 2.12 24.19 -1.78
C ARG A 268 2.69 25.17 -0.74
N ASP A 269 2.31 26.43 -0.87
CA ASP A 269 2.77 27.50 0.01
C ASP A 269 2.06 27.50 1.35
N CYS A 270 2.83 27.74 2.41
CA CYS A 270 2.31 27.88 3.77
C CYS A 270 1.96 29.35 4.09
N LYS A 271 1.32 30.05 3.13
CA LYS A 271 0.84 31.42 3.37
C LYS A 271 -0.28 31.38 4.41
N ALA A 272 -0.18 32.24 5.42
CA ALA A 272 -1.23 32.45 6.40
C ALA A 272 -2.46 32.98 5.65
N THR A 273 -3.51 32.18 5.52
CA THR A 273 -4.76 32.68 4.92
C THR A 273 -5.48 33.55 5.95
N LYS A 274 -5.16 34.84 5.94
CA LYS A 274 -6.04 35.97 6.26
C LYS A 274 -5.69 37.08 5.26
N GLU A 275 -6.70 37.84 4.82
CA GLU A 275 -6.59 38.97 3.88
C GLU A 275 -6.65 38.67 2.37
N ASN A 276 -7.72 38.03 1.89
CA ASN A 276 -8.16 38.27 0.51
C ASN A 276 -9.68 38.44 0.36
N LYS A 277 -10.37 38.81 1.45
CA LYS A 277 -11.79 39.17 1.42
C LYS A 277 -12.12 40.57 1.96
N ARG A 278 -11.15 41.36 2.43
CA ARG A 278 -11.42 42.71 2.95
C ARG A 278 -11.11 43.86 1.99
N ASN A 279 -10.27 43.69 0.97
CA ASN A 279 -9.92 44.78 0.04
C ASN A 279 -10.87 44.95 -1.16
N LYS A 280 -12.10 44.43 -1.08
CA LYS A 280 -13.12 44.67 -2.12
C LYS A 280 -14.34 45.47 -1.65
N GLN A 281 -14.34 45.96 -0.41
CA GLN A 281 -15.45 46.75 0.15
C GLN A 281 -15.10 48.22 0.45
N THR A 282 -13.84 48.65 0.32
CA THR A 282 -13.41 50.01 0.69
C THR A 282 -13.41 51.04 -0.46
N ASN A 283 -13.83 50.67 -1.67
CA ASN A 283 -13.88 51.61 -2.82
C ASN A 283 -15.29 52.03 -3.24
N ARG A 284 -16.26 52.10 -2.32
CA ARG A 284 -17.63 52.55 -2.68
C ARG A 284 -18.28 53.58 -1.78
N HIS A 285 -17.54 54.28 -0.93
CA HIS A 285 -18.07 55.44 -0.21
C HIS A 285 -17.13 56.64 -0.41
N GLN A 286 -17.33 57.37 -1.50
CA GLN A 286 -17.05 58.80 -1.54
C GLN A 286 -18.37 59.52 -1.24
N PRO A 287 -18.44 60.39 -0.22
CA PRO A 287 -19.58 61.28 -0.04
C PRO A 287 -19.45 62.45 -1.03
N ALA A 288 -20.50 62.70 -1.81
CA ALA A 288 -20.64 63.94 -2.55
C ALA A 288 -21.05 65.05 -1.58
N SER A 289 -20.08 65.86 -1.15
CA SER A 289 -20.27 67.29 -0.86
C SER A 289 -20.80 67.95 -2.14
N GLY A 290 -21.99 68.55 -2.17
CA GLY A 290 -22.37 69.74 -1.41
C GLY A 290 -22.14 70.95 -2.31
N LEU A 291 -23.13 71.31 -3.14
CA LEU A 291 -23.20 72.62 -3.81
C LEU A 291 -24.35 73.42 -3.18
N SER A 292 -23.99 74.57 -2.63
CA SER A 292 -24.88 75.58 -2.06
C SER A 292 -25.63 76.35 -3.16
N THR A 293 -26.84 76.81 -2.78
CA THR A 293 -27.53 78.06 -3.15
C THR A 293 -27.35 78.63 -4.54
#